data_AF-W3AL77-F1
#
_entry.id   AF-W3AL77-F1
#
_cell.length_a   1.000
_cell.length_b   1.000
_cell.length_c   1.000
_cell.angle_alpha   90.00
_cell.angle_beta   90.00
_cell.angle_gamma   90.00
#
_symmetry.space_group_name_H-M   'P 1'
#
loop_
_entity.id
_entity.type
_entity.pdbx_description
1 polymer ?
#
loop_
_entity_poly.entity_id
_entity_poly.type
_entity_poly.pdbx_seq_one_letter_code
_entity_poly.pdbx_strand_id
1 'polypeptide(L)' 'MKKLIFQIVFVIATIVALGGLYLIFNGSLEMFPTEEQIEKTRIAGWIIFLAGVFIDGIIGRTLIRNSRM' A
#
# COMPACT_ATOMS: atom_id res chain seq x y z
N MET A 1 16.07 -13.75 -12.26
CA MET A 1 16.11 -12.29 -12.01
C MET A 1 14.73 -11.64 -12.03
N LYS A 2 13.94 -11.69 -13.13
CA LYS A 2 12.62 -11.04 -13.21
C LYS A 2 11.62 -11.46 -12.09
N LYS A 3 11.58 -12.75 -11.73
CA LYS A 3 10.72 -13.25 -10.64
C LYS A 3 11.05 -12.63 -9.28
N LEU A 4 12.35 -12.50 -8.97
CA LEU A 4 12.82 -11.88 -7.73
C LEU A 4 12.43 -10.39 -7.68
N ILE A 5 12.55 -9.67 -8.79
CA ILE A 5 12.12 -8.27 -8.88
C ILE A 5 10.63 -8.15 -8.57
N PHE A 6 9.77 -8.98 -9.17
CA PHE A 6 8.33 -8.95 -8.88
C PHE A 6 8.02 -9.26 -7.40
N GLN A 7 8.74 -10.19 -6.78
CA GLN A 7 8.58 -10.48 -5.35
C GLN A 7 8.99 -9.29 -4.47
N ILE A 8 10.09 -8.60 -4.80
CA ILE A 8 10.53 -7.40 -4.08
C ILE A 8 9.48 -6.29 -4.21
N VAL A 9 9.00 -6.04 -5.44
CA VAL A 9 7.96 -5.01 -5.66
C VAL A 9 6.68 -5.35 -4.92
N PHE A 10 6.28 -6.63 -4.89
CA PHE A 10 5.13 -7.10 -4.11
C PHE A 10 5.29 -6.78 -2.62
N VAL A 11 6.44 -7.13 -2.02
CA VAL A 11 6.69 -6.83 -0.60
C VAL A 11 6.65 -5.32 -0.32
N ILE A 12 7.26 -4.51 -1.19
CA ILE A 12 7.24 -3.05 -1.06
C ILE A 12 5.81 -2.50 -1.14
N ALA A 13 5.02 -2.94 -2.12
CA ALA A 13 3.64 -2.51 -2.30
C ALA A 13 2.76 -2.91 -1.11
N THR A 14 2.96 -4.09 -0.53
CA THR A 14 2.30 -4.49 0.72
C THR A 14 2.66 -3.56 1.88
N ILE A 15 3.94 -3.22 2.08
CA ILE A 15 4.37 -2.29 3.14
C ILE A 15 3.73 -0.91 2.95
N VAL A 16 3.70 -0.41 1.71
CA VAL A 16 3.07 0.87 1.36
C VAL A 16 1.57 0.83 1.66
N ALA A 17 0.87 -0.26 1.31
CA ALA A 17 -0.54 -0.43 1.63
C ALA A 17 -0.79 -0.39 3.14
N LEU A 18 0.02 -1.11 3.92
CA LEU A 18 -0.06 -1.09 5.39
C LEU A 18 0.21 0.30 5.97
N GLY A 19 1.13 1.07 5.38
CA GLY A 19 1.34 2.48 5.72
C GLY A 19 0.08 3.33 5.47
N GLY A 20 -0.57 3.16 4.32
CA GLY A 20 -1.86 3.80 4.04
C GLY A 20 -2.94 3.44 5.07
N LEU A 21 -3.01 2.17 5.44
CA LEU A 21 -3.94 1.67 6.47
C LEU A 21 -3.69 2.32 7.85
N TYR A 22 -2.42 2.45 8.23
CA TYR A 22 -2.03 3.15 9.45
C TYR A 22 -2.53 4.60 9.45
N LEU A 23 -2.38 5.33 8.35
CA LEU A 23 -2.83 6.72 8.22
C LEU A 23 -4.36 6.85 8.29
N ILE A 24 -5.10 5.90 7.73
CA ILE A 24 -6.57 5.87 7.82
C ILE A 24 -7.03 5.78 9.28
N PHE A 25 -6.43 4.88 10.06
CA PHE A 25 -6.86 4.67 11.45
C PHE A 25 -6.36 5.75 12.40
N ASN A 26 -5.09 6.12 12.31
CA ASN A 26 -4.46 7.05 13.25
C ASN A 26 -4.70 8.51 12.88
N GLY A 27 -5.02 8.79 11.62
CA GLY A 27 -5.38 10.13 11.17
C GLY A 27 -4.22 11.09 10.99
N SER A 28 -3.09 10.98 11.71
CA SER A 28 -1.91 11.79 11.44
C SER A 28 -0.64 11.13 11.98
N LEU A 29 0.52 11.55 11.47
CA LEU A 29 1.83 11.27 12.05
C LEU A 29 2.30 12.38 12.99
N GLU A 30 1.60 13.51 13.01
CA GLU A 30 1.91 14.62 13.90
C GLU A 30 1.42 14.36 15.33
N MET A 31 2.10 14.93 16.32
CA MET A 31 1.76 14.75 17.74
C MET A 31 0.47 15.47 18.15
N PHE A 32 0.18 16.62 17.53
CA PHE A 32 -1.01 17.45 17.81
C PHE A 32 -1.64 17.96 16.50
N PRO A 33 -2.24 17.06 15.70
CA PRO A 33 -2.83 17.44 14.43
C PRO A 33 -4.16 18.17 14.62
N THR A 34 -4.46 19.11 13.73
CA THR A 34 -5.81 19.69 13.61
C THR A 34 -6.78 18.69 12.96
N GLU A 35 -8.09 18.90 13.15
CA GLU A 35 -9.13 18.04 12.55
C GLU A 35 -9.03 18.00 11.01
N GLU A 36 -8.73 19.14 10.38
CA GLU A 36 -8.54 19.23 8.93
C GLU A 36 -7.34 18.40 8.46
N GLN A 37 -6.23 18.41 9.21
CA GLN A 37 -5.05 17.59 8.90
C GLN A 37 -5.35 16.10 9.05
N ILE A 38 -6.15 15.73 10.05
CA ILE A 38 -6.59 14.34 10.25
C ILE A 38 -7.38 13.87 9.04
N GLU A 39 -8.36 14.64 8.59
CA GLU A 39 -9.20 14.27 7.46
C GLU A 39 -8.40 14.14 6.16
N LYS A 40 -7.52 15.12 5.87
CA LYS A 40 -6.64 15.07 4.69
C LYS A 40 -5.73 13.86 4.70
N THR A 41 -5.13 13.56 5.85
CA THR A 41 -4.22 12.43 5.99
C THR A 41 -4.97 11.09 5.88
N ARG A 42 -6.21 11.00 6.36
CA ARG A 42 -7.06 9.81 6.13
C ARG A 42 -7.36 9.61 4.65
N ILE A 43 -7.71 10.68 3.94
CA ILE A 43 -7.94 10.63 2.49
C ILE A 43 -6.67 10.18 1.76
N ALA A 44 -5.51 10.76 2.10
CA ALA A 44 -4.22 10.32 1.57
C ALA A 44 -3.94 8.85 1.89
N GLY A 45 -4.24 8.40 3.11
CA GLY A 45 -4.13 7.02 3.55
C GLY A 45 -4.97 6.07 2.70
N TRP A 46 -6.22 6.43 2.38
CA TRP A 46 -7.08 5.66 1.46
C TRP A 46 -6.50 5.55 0.06
N ILE A 47 -5.97 6.64 -0.49
CA ILE A 47 -5.34 6.64 -1.82
C ILE A 47 -4.13 5.69 -1.84
N ILE A 48 -3.27 5.78 -0.82
CA ILE A 48 -2.07 4.94 -0.69
C ILE A 48 -2.47 3.47 -0.53
N PHE A 49 -3.43 3.18 0.36
CA PHE A 49 -3.90 1.82 0.62
C PHE A 49 -4.45 1.18 -0.66
N LEU A 50 -5.35 1.87 -1.37
CA LEU A 50 -5.96 1.36 -2.60
C LEU A 50 -4.92 1.16 -3.71
N ALA A 51 -3.98 2.08 -3.86
CA ALA A 51 -2.89 1.94 -4.84
C ALA A 51 -2.02 0.70 -4.54
N GLY A 52 -1.62 0.51 -3.28
CA GLY A 52 -0.83 -0.64 -2.85
C GLY A 52 -1.57 -1.96 -3.09
N VAL A 53 -2.84 -2.06 -2.69
CA VAL A 53 -3.67 -3.26 -2.92
C VAL A 53 -3.84 -3.55 -4.40
N PHE A 54 -4.03 -2.53 -5.24
CA PHE A 54 -4.21 -2.71 -6.68
C PHE A 54 -2.92 -3.23 -7.36
N ILE A 55 -1.77 -2.66 -6.98
CA ILE A 55 -0.46 -3.11 -7.44
C ILE A 55 -0.20 -4.55 -7.00
N ASP A 56 -0.46 -4.88 -5.73
CA ASP A 56 -0.33 -6.24 -5.20
C ASP A 56 -1.20 -7.23 -5.96
N GLY A 57 -2.45 -6.88 -6.28
CA GLY A 57 -3.34 -7.73 -7.07
C GLY A 57 -2.79 -8.04 -8.47
N ILE A 58 -2.25 -7.04 -9.17
CA ILE A 58 -1.66 -7.21 -10.51
C ILE A 58 -0.40 -8.08 -10.45
N ILE A 59 0.50 -7.78 -9.52
CA ILE A 59 1.78 -8.50 -9.39
C ILE A 59 1.54 -9.93 -8.89
N GLY A 60 0.68 -10.12 -7.90
CA GLY A 60 0.29 -11.42 -7.37
C GLY A 60 -0.28 -12.32 -8.47
N ARG A 61 -1.21 -11.80 -9.29
CA ARG A 61 -1.75 -12.54 -10.45
C ARG A 61 -0.66 -12.95 -11.43
N THR A 62 0.30 -12.07 -11.68
CA THR A 62 1.43 -12.32 -12.59
C THR A 62 2.39 -13.39 -12.04
N LEU A 63 2.70 -13.33 -10.74
CA LEU A 63 3.54 -14.32 -10.05
C LEU A 63 2.88 -15.71 -10.04
N ILE A 64 1.58 -15.79 -9.74
CA ILE A 64 0.82 -17.04 -9.75
C ILE A 64 0.80 -17.64 -11.16
N ARG A 65 0.52 -16.84 -12.20
CA ARG A 65 0.52 -17.32 -13.59
C ARG A 65 1.87 -17.92 -13.99
N ASN A 66 2.97 -17.24 -13.64
CA ASN A 66 4.32 -17.71 -13.96
C ASN A 66 4.78 -18.92 -13.13
N SER A 67 4.05 -19.31 -12.08
CA SER A 67 4.36 -20.51 -11.29
C SER A 67 3.69 -21.78 -11.81
N ARG A 68 2.71 -21.66 -12.73
CA ARG A 68 1.97 -22.78 -13.33
C ARG A 68 2.48 -23.20 -14.71
N MET A 69 3.50 -22.50 -15.23
CA MET A 69 4.22 -22.81 -16.47
C MET A 69 5.59 -23.36 -16.11
#